data_AF-A0A355F1K2-F1
#
_entry.id   AF-A0A355F1K2-F1
#
_cell.length_a   1.000
_cell.length_b   1.000
_cell.length_c   1.000
_cell.angle_alpha   90.00
_cell.angle_beta   90.00
_cell.angle_gamma   90.00
#
_symmetry.space_group_name_H-M   'P 1'
#
loop_
_entity.id
_entity.type
_entity.pdbx_description
1 polymer ?
#
loop_
_entity_poly.entity_id
_entity_poly.type
_entity_poly.pdbx_seq_one_letter_code
_entity_poly.pdbx_strand_id
1 'polypeptide(L)'
;MWNPLPLARRATRLLATAAVTLAALFGLAAVLVTQPVSQELPFRGQKRADPGLLRRHVEFLTVAAAPRDSDHPESLDRAAAYLRAQLGAAGGRVRDQPFTAEGRTWRNVIASFGPDQGPLLVV
;
A
#
# COMPACT_ATOMS: atom_id res chain seq x y z
N MET A 1 -54.04 43.67 7.01
CA MET A 1 -52.64 43.21 6.81
C MET A 1 -52.36 42.07 7.78
N TRP A 2 -52.50 40.82 7.33
CA TRP A 2 -52.06 39.65 8.09
C TRP A 2 -50.53 39.57 8.03
N ASN A 3 -49.87 39.38 9.17
CA ASN A 3 -48.40 39.37 9.27
C ASN A 3 -47.90 37.91 9.49
N PRO A 4 -47.46 37.18 8.43
CA PRO A 4 -47.17 35.74 8.51
C PRO A 4 -45.81 35.39 9.15
N LEU A 5 -45.14 36.37 9.76
CA LEU A 5 -43.75 36.28 10.22
C LEU A 5 -43.45 35.24 11.34
N PRO A 6 -44.35 34.85 12.28
CA PRO A 6 -43.96 33.95 13.37
C PRO A 6 -43.87 32.48 12.96
N LEU A 7 -44.70 32.03 12.00
CA LEU A 7 -44.69 30.65 11.50
C LEU A 7 -43.48 30.39 10.60
N ALA A 8 -43.14 31.36 9.73
CA ALA A 8 -41.96 31.29 8.88
C ALA A 8 -40.67 31.19 9.70
N ARG A 9 -40.55 31.94 10.82
CA ARG A 9 -39.39 31.88 11.74
C ARG A 9 -39.29 30.56 12.51
N ARG A 10 -40.42 29.89 12.78
CA ARG A 10 -40.42 28.55 13.41
C ARG A 10 -40.05 27.47 12.39
N ALA A 11 -40.59 27.57 11.17
CA ALA A 11 -40.26 26.66 10.07
C ALA A 11 -38.77 26.73 9.69
N THR A 12 -38.19 27.93 9.60
CA THR A 12 -36.75 28.09 9.32
C THR A 12 -35.87 27.52 10.43
N ARG A 13 -36.27 27.66 11.70
CA ARG A 13 -35.54 27.03 12.83
C ARG A 13 -35.59 25.51 12.76
N LEU A 14 -36.74 24.91 12.43
CA LEU A 14 -36.88 23.46 12.29
C LEU A 14 -36.11 22.91 11.09
N LEU A 15 -36.11 23.62 9.97
CA LEU A 15 -35.31 23.26 8.79
C LEU A 15 -33.81 23.36 9.08
N ALA A 16 -33.38 24.40 9.80
CA ALA A 16 -31.99 24.55 10.22
C ALA A 16 -31.55 23.44 11.18
N THR A 17 -32.35 23.07 12.18
CA THR A 17 -32.02 21.97 13.10
C THR A 17 -32.00 20.62 12.39
N ALA A 18 -32.93 20.37 11.46
CA ALA A 18 -32.92 19.17 10.63
C ALA A 18 -31.65 19.10 9.76
N ALA A 19 -31.28 20.20 9.10
CA ALA A 19 -30.08 20.27 8.27
C ALA A 19 -28.79 20.03 9.08
N VAL A 20 -28.67 20.62 10.27
CA VAL A 20 -27.51 20.39 11.16
C VAL A 20 -27.45 18.95 11.63
N THR A 21 -28.58 18.36 12.03
CA THR A 21 -28.64 16.95 12.44
C THR A 21 -28.23 16.03 11.29
N LEU A 22 -28.71 16.30 10.08
CA LEU A 22 -28.36 15.53 8.89
C LEU A 22 -26.85 15.64 8.59
N ALA A 23 -26.29 16.85 8.65
CA ALA A 23 -24.87 17.09 8.44
C ALA A 23 -24.01 16.37 9.49
N ALA A 24 -24.43 16.37 10.77
CA ALA A 24 -23.74 15.65 11.83
C ALA A 24 -23.75 14.13 11.62
N LEU A 25 -24.90 13.57 11.21
CA LEU A 25 -25.03 12.15 10.91
C LEU A 25 -24.17 11.75 9.70
N PHE A 26 -24.15 12.55 8.63
CA PHE A 26 -23.27 12.33 7.49
C PHE A 26 -21.79 12.45 7.86
N GLY A 27 -21.41 13.42 8.71
CA GLY A 27 -20.05 13.55 9.21
C GLY A 27 -19.62 12.35 10.04
N LEU A 28 -20.48 11.85 10.92
CA LEU A 28 -20.21 10.65 11.72
C LEU A 28 -20.10 9.40 10.84
N ALA A 29 -21.02 9.21 9.90
CA ALA A 29 -20.97 8.11 8.94
C ALA A 29 -19.70 8.18 8.08
N ALA A 30 -19.30 9.37 7.63
CA ALA A 30 -18.04 9.57 6.93
C ALA A 30 -16.87 9.12 7.80
N VAL A 31 -16.76 9.57 9.05
CA VAL A 31 -15.69 9.16 9.98
C VAL A 31 -15.68 7.64 10.24
N LEU A 32 -16.85 7.00 10.32
CA LEU A 32 -16.95 5.55 10.57
C LEU A 32 -16.62 4.71 9.32
N VAL A 33 -16.97 5.19 8.13
CA VAL A 33 -16.71 4.51 6.85
C VAL A 33 -15.30 4.79 6.35
N THR A 34 -14.81 6.01 6.53
CA THR A 34 -13.41 6.36 6.26
C THR A 34 -12.59 5.92 7.46
N GLN A 35 -12.00 4.72 7.39
CA GLN A 35 -10.92 4.36 8.31
C GLN A 35 -9.93 5.54 8.40
N PRO A 36 -9.54 5.99 9.60
CA PRO A 36 -8.49 6.97 9.73
C PRO A 36 -7.19 6.28 9.30
N VAL A 37 -6.78 6.51 8.05
CA VAL A 37 -5.45 6.12 7.51
C VAL A 37 -4.33 6.95 8.17
N SER A 38 -4.67 7.83 9.11
CA SER A 38 -3.77 8.62 9.95
C SER A 38 -3.20 7.86 11.14
N GLN A 39 -3.31 6.53 11.18
CA GLN A 39 -2.29 5.77 11.91
C GLN A 39 -0.97 5.90 11.16
N GLU A 40 -0.25 6.98 11.47
CA GLU A 40 1.19 7.02 11.24
C GLU A 40 1.77 5.84 12.02
N LEU A 41 2.06 4.74 11.33
CA LEU A 41 3.00 3.76 11.84
C LEU A 41 4.27 4.57 12.16
N PRO A 42 4.65 4.74 13.44
CA PRO A 42 5.78 5.59 13.76
C PRO A 42 7.00 5.00 13.08
N PHE A 43 7.47 5.66 12.02
CA PHE A 43 8.72 5.33 11.37
C PHE A 43 9.83 5.70 12.36
N ARG A 44 10.14 4.78 13.26
CA ARG A 44 11.32 4.84 14.14
C ARG A 44 12.56 4.56 13.29
N GLY A 45 12.81 5.41 12.31
CA GLY A 45 13.91 5.24 11.37
C GLY A 45 15.16 5.97 11.81
N GLN A 46 16.11 5.22 12.38
CA GLN A 46 17.51 5.66 12.48
C GLN A 46 18.40 5.10 11.37
N LYS A 47 17.91 4.16 10.54
CA LYS A 47 18.72 3.55 9.47
C LYS A 47 18.17 3.91 8.09
N ARG A 48 18.88 4.78 7.39
CA ARG A 48 18.70 4.97 5.94
C ARG A 48 19.41 3.83 5.21
N ALA A 49 18.84 3.40 4.09
CA ALA A 49 19.55 2.50 3.18
C ALA A 49 20.84 3.17 2.68
N ASP A 50 21.90 2.39 2.46
CA ASP A 50 23.12 2.87 1.82
C ASP A 50 22.83 3.21 0.34
N PRO A 51 23.00 4.47 -0.09
CA PRO A 51 22.74 4.87 -1.47
C PRO A 51 23.60 4.14 -2.50
N GLY A 52 24.84 3.80 -2.15
CA GLY A 52 25.75 3.08 -3.03
C GLY A 52 25.32 1.63 -3.25
N LEU A 53 24.87 0.95 -2.19
CA LEU A 53 24.26 -0.38 -2.29
C LEU A 53 22.99 -0.33 -3.15
N LEU A 54 22.09 0.63 -2.89
CA LEU A 54 20.85 0.77 -3.64
C LEU A 54 21.11 0.99 -5.13
N ARG A 55 22.06 1.87 -5.47
CA ARG A 55 22.47 2.11 -6.86
C ARG A 55 22.95 0.83 -7.54
N ARG A 56 23.78 0.02 -6.88
CA ARG A 56 24.24 -1.27 -7.44
C ARG A 56 23.10 -2.24 -7.72
N HIS A 57 22.12 -2.34 -6.82
CA HIS A 57 20.95 -3.18 -7.05
C HIS A 57 20.12 -2.70 -8.25
N VAL A 58 19.91 -1.38 -8.35
CA VAL A 58 19.17 -0.79 -9.47
C VAL A 58 19.91 -1.02 -10.78
N GLU A 59 21.21 -0.68 -10.86
CA GLU A 59 22.02 -0.86 -12.07
C GLU A 59 22.05 -2.32 -12.53
N PHE A 60 22.16 -3.29 -11.61
CA PHE A 60 22.07 -4.70 -12.00
C PHE A 60 20.72 -5.02 -12.64
N LEU A 61 19.60 -4.61 -12.01
CA LEU A 61 18.25 -4.95 -12.46
C LEU A 61 17.83 -4.20 -13.73
N THR A 62 18.38 -3.02 -14.00
CA THR A 62 18.00 -2.17 -15.14
C THR A 62 18.99 -2.20 -16.29
N VAL A 63 20.23 -2.63 -16.07
CA VAL A 63 21.26 -2.69 -17.11
C VAL A 63 21.70 -4.14 -17.34
N ALA A 64 22.20 -4.81 -16.29
CA ALA A 64 22.77 -6.15 -16.47
C ALA A 64 21.70 -7.21 -16.77
N ALA A 65 20.53 -7.10 -16.14
CA ALA A 65 19.40 -8.00 -16.32
C ALA A 65 18.33 -7.46 -17.28
N ALA A 66 18.62 -6.40 -18.05
CA ALA A 66 17.68 -5.88 -19.03
C ALA A 66 17.70 -6.70 -20.35
N PRO A 67 16.57 -6.72 -21.07
CA PRO A 67 15.25 -6.22 -20.68
C PRO A 67 14.52 -7.22 -19.74
N ARG A 68 13.66 -6.74 -18.84
CA ARG A 68 12.91 -7.57 -17.87
C ARG A 68 11.43 -7.65 -18.22
N ASP A 69 11.14 -8.26 -19.36
CA ASP A 69 9.78 -8.48 -19.86
C ASP A 69 9.54 -9.96 -20.19
N SER A 70 8.29 -10.31 -20.49
CA SER A 70 7.86 -11.69 -20.77
C SER A 70 8.44 -12.29 -22.06
N ASP A 71 8.95 -11.46 -22.96
CA ASP A 71 9.58 -11.91 -24.21
C ASP A 71 11.04 -12.33 -23.98
N HIS A 72 11.62 -11.97 -22.82
CA HIS A 72 13.01 -12.24 -22.42
C HIS A 72 13.10 -13.04 -21.10
N PRO A 73 12.60 -14.29 -21.07
CA PRO A 73 12.54 -15.10 -19.85
C PRO A 73 13.91 -15.34 -19.20
N GLU A 74 14.99 -15.43 -19.98
CA GLU A 74 16.35 -15.59 -19.46
C GLU A 74 16.80 -14.37 -18.65
N SER A 75 16.32 -13.18 -19.01
CA SER A 75 16.61 -11.94 -18.31
C SER A 75 15.81 -11.81 -17.01
N LEU A 76 14.56 -12.27 -17.02
CA LEU A 76 13.75 -12.47 -15.81
C LEU A 76 14.39 -13.49 -14.87
N ASP A 77 14.95 -14.58 -15.39
CA ASP A 77 15.63 -15.60 -14.60
C ASP A 77 16.92 -15.08 -13.96
N ARG A 78 17.71 -14.28 -14.69
CA ARG A 78 18.88 -13.59 -14.13
C ARG A 78 18.48 -12.65 -13.00
N ALA A 79 17.41 -11.88 -13.18
CA ALA A 79 16.89 -11.00 -12.14
C ALA A 79 16.41 -11.80 -10.91
N ALA A 80 15.67 -12.89 -11.10
CA ALA A 80 15.18 -13.74 -10.01
C ALA A 80 16.33 -14.39 -9.23
N ALA A 81 17.36 -14.89 -9.93
CA ALA A 81 18.56 -15.45 -9.31
C ALA A 81 19.29 -14.39 -8.47
N TYR A 82 19.43 -13.17 -8.99
CA TYR A 82 20.03 -12.06 -8.26
C TYR A 82 19.25 -11.68 -7.01
N LEU A 83 17.92 -11.53 -7.11
CA LEU A 83 17.05 -11.23 -5.98
C LEU A 83 17.17 -12.32 -4.91
N ARG A 84 17.14 -13.60 -5.31
CA ARG A 84 17.29 -14.72 -4.38
C ARG A 84 18.61 -14.66 -3.62
N ALA A 85 19.71 -14.38 -4.33
CA ALA A 85 21.03 -14.26 -3.72
C ALA A 85 21.13 -13.07 -2.75
N GLN A 86 20.69 -11.88 -3.17
CA GLN A 86 20.79 -10.66 -2.35
C GLN A 86 19.87 -10.69 -1.14
N LEU A 87 18.62 -11.15 -1.30
CA LEU A 87 17.68 -11.28 -0.18
C LEU A 87 18.13 -12.36 0.81
N GLY A 88 18.70 -13.47 0.32
CA GLY A 88 19.29 -14.50 1.16
C GLY A 88 20.51 -13.98 1.93
N ALA A 89 21.40 -13.23 1.27
CA ALA A 89 22.56 -12.61 1.91
C ALA A 89 22.17 -11.57 2.98
N ALA A 90 21.01 -10.92 2.82
CA ALA A 90 20.44 -10.02 3.83
C ALA A 90 19.77 -10.76 5.01
N GLY A 91 19.79 -12.10 5.03
CA GLY A 91 19.20 -12.93 6.09
C GLY A 91 17.74 -13.34 5.86
N GLY A 92 17.22 -13.12 4.65
CA GLY A 92 15.85 -13.51 4.30
C GLY A 92 15.72 -15.02 4.09
N ARG A 93 14.62 -15.60 4.59
CA ARG A 93 14.20 -16.95 4.20
C ARG A 93 13.53 -16.85 2.83
N VAL A 94 14.29 -17.17 1.77
CA VAL A 94 13.84 -16.97 0.38
C VAL A 94 13.20 -18.23 -0.21
N ARG A 95 11.99 -18.07 -0.75
CA ARG A 95 11.28 -19.11 -1.51
C ARG A 95 10.86 -18.59 -2.87
N ASP A 96 10.87 -19.49 -3.84
CA ASP A 96 10.28 -19.22 -5.16
C ASP A 96 8.83 -19.73 -5.11
N GLN A 97 7.91 -18.94 -5.64
CA GLN A 97 6.51 -19.33 -5.82
C GLN A 97 6.24 -19.45 -7.33
N PRO A 98 6.23 -20.67 -7.88
CA PRO A 98 5.93 -20.88 -9.29
C PRO A 98 4.44 -20.62 -9.58
N PHE A 99 4.15 -20.09 -10.76
CA PHE A 99 2.79 -19.92 -11.26
C PHE A 99 2.75 -20.03 -12.78
N THR A 100 1.60 -20.38 -13.36
CA THR A 100 1.44 -20.48 -14.81
C THR A 100 0.64 -19.29 -15.34
N ALA A 101 1.15 -18.62 -16.37
CA ALA A 101 0.43 -17.60 -17.12
C ALA A 101 0.81 -17.70 -18.60
N GLU A 102 -0.19 -17.58 -19.48
CA GLU A 102 0.00 -17.64 -20.94
C GLU A 102 0.74 -18.91 -21.41
N GLY A 103 0.45 -20.05 -20.78
CA GLY A 103 1.06 -21.35 -21.12
C GLY A 103 2.53 -21.49 -20.70
N ARG A 104 3.11 -20.51 -19.99
CA ARG A 104 4.48 -20.54 -19.46
C ARG A 104 4.46 -20.58 -17.94
N THR A 105 5.48 -21.19 -17.36
CA THR A 105 5.71 -21.17 -15.90
C THR A 105 6.63 -20.01 -15.55
N TRP A 106 6.18 -19.19 -14.62
CA TRP A 106 6.86 -18.03 -14.05
C TRP A 106 7.11 -18.26 -12.57
N ARG A 107 7.82 -17.33 -11.92
CA ARG A 107 8.07 -17.38 -10.48
C ARG A 107 8.06 -16.01 -9.84
N ASN A 108 7.44 -15.93 -8.66
CA ASN A 108 7.67 -14.85 -7.72
C ASN A 108 8.82 -15.24 -6.79
N VAL A 109 9.68 -14.28 -6.42
CA VAL A 109 10.72 -14.47 -5.39
C VAL A 109 10.24 -13.79 -4.11
N ILE A 110 10.06 -14.54 -3.04
CA ILE A 110 9.52 -14.06 -1.77
C ILE A 110 10.57 -14.28 -0.68
N ALA A 111 10.92 -13.22 0.05
CA ALA A 111 11.79 -13.29 1.22
C ALA A 111 11.03 -12.93 2.49
N SER A 112 11.13 -13.79 3.50
CA SER A 112 10.54 -13.55 4.82
C SER A 112 11.64 -13.25 5.84
N PHE A 113 11.42 -12.21 6.65
CA PHE A 113 12.35 -11.74 7.69
C PHE A 113 11.65 -11.75 9.05
N GLY A 114 12.41 -11.94 10.13
CA GLY A 114 11.86 -12.03 11.48
C GLY A 114 11.21 -13.38 11.80
N PRO A 115 10.42 -13.49 12.87
CA PRO A 115 9.75 -14.72 13.30
C PRO A 115 8.61 -15.14 12.35
N ASP A 116 8.24 -16.41 12.36
CA ASP A 116 7.16 -16.94 11.51
C ASP A 116 5.76 -16.57 11.99
N GLN A 117 5.62 -16.12 13.24
CA GLN A 117 4.36 -15.72 13.86
C GLN A 117 4.45 -14.28 14.38
N GLY A 118 3.33 -13.56 14.31
CA GLY A 118 3.20 -12.18 14.80
C GLY A 118 2.67 -11.22 13.74
N PRO A 119 2.67 -9.91 14.04
CA PRO A 119 2.29 -8.88 13.08
C PRO A 119 3.17 -8.95 11.82
N LEU A 120 2.53 -9.00 10.65
CA LEU A 120 3.20 -9.09 9.35
C LEU A 120 3.20 -7.72 8.66
N LEU A 121 4.36 -7.32 8.16
CA LEU A 121 4.53 -6.20 7.23
C LEU A 121 4.93 -6.74 5.85
N VAL A 122 4.21 -6.32 4.81
CA VAL A 122 4.52 -6.63 3.40
C VAL A 122 5.03 -5.35 2.74
N VAL A 123 6.18 -5.43 2.06
CA VAL A 123 6.86 -4.32 1.38
C VAL A 123 6.98 -4.61 -0.10
#